data_AF-A0A8J4XBF9-F1
#
_entry.id   AF-A0A8J4XBF9-F1
#
_cell.length_a   1.000
_cell.length_b   1.000
_cell.length_c   1.000
_cell.angle_alpha   90.00
_cell.angle_beta   90.00
_cell.angle_gamma   90.00
#
_symmetry.space_group_name_H-M   'P 1'
#
loop_
_entity.id
_entity.type
_entity.pdbx_description
1 polymer ?
#
loop_
_entity_poly.entity_id
_entity_poly.type
_entity_poly.pdbx_seq_one_letter_code
_entity_poly.pdbx_strand_id
1 'polypeptide(L)' 'PLMPIEYNGPGLVYKISYRQMGVEEIWRETMVTRNSFVVKGIQTFVPYEVKIQAHNNHGSAVEPSVVIGYSGED' A
#
# COMPACT_ATOMS: atom_id res chain seq x y z
N PRO A 1 -7.02 -16.07 0.06
CA PRO A 1 -5.80 -15.47 -0.53
C PRO A 1 -5.56 -16.11 -1.90
N LEU A 2 -5.00 -15.36 -2.85
CA LEU A 2 -4.65 -15.88 -4.18
C LEU A 2 -3.78 -17.15 -4.08
N MET A 3 -4.09 -18.14 -4.92
CA MET A 3 -3.21 -19.28 -5.15
C MET A 3 -1.99 -18.86 -5.99
N PRO A 4 -0.83 -19.54 -5.87
CA PRO A 4 0.37 -19.18 -6.64
C PRO A 4 0.14 -19.09 -8.16
N ILE A 5 -0.70 -19.96 -8.72
CA ILE A 5 -1.04 -19.97 -10.16
C ILE A 5 -1.87 -18.75 -10.60
N GLU A 6 -2.54 -18.08 -9.65
CA GLU A 6 -3.37 -16.91 -9.90
C GLU A 6 -2.59 -15.61 -9.75
N TYR A 7 -1.32 -15.67 -9.36
CA TYR A 7 -0.46 -14.48 -9.26
C TYR A 7 -0.26 -13.85 -10.63
N ASN A 8 -0.17 -12.52 -10.68
CA ASN A 8 -0.08 -11.74 -11.92
C ASN A 8 -1.24 -11.96 -12.91
N GLY A 9 -2.39 -12.46 -12.43
CA GLY A 9 -3.59 -12.61 -13.23
C GLY A 9 -4.15 -11.28 -13.78
N PRO A 10 -5.12 -11.35 -14.71
CA PRO A 10 -5.73 -10.18 -15.33
C PRO A 10 -6.29 -9.18 -14.30
N GLY A 11 -6.16 -7.89 -14.60
CA GLY A 11 -6.65 -6.82 -13.71
C GLY A 11 -5.77 -6.59 -12.49
N LEU A 12 -4.49 -6.97 -12.53
CA LEU A 12 -3.55 -6.73 -11.44
C LEU A 12 -3.48 -5.23 -11.09
N VAL A 13 -3.78 -4.94 -9.83
CA VAL A 13 -3.63 -3.63 -9.18
C VAL A 13 -3.01 -3.83 -7.80
N TYR A 14 -2.46 -2.75 -7.25
CA TYR A 14 -1.92 -2.70 -5.90
C TYR A 14 -2.74 -1.72 -5.07
N LYS A 15 -3.29 -2.20 -3.96
CA LYS A 15 -3.89 -1.38 -2.93
C LYS A 15 -2.79 -0.89 -1.99
N ILE A 16 -2.52 0.40 -2.01
CA ILE A 16 -1.60 1.08 -1.10
C ILE A 16 -2.44 1.66 0.03
N SER A 17 -2.18 1.25 1.27
CA SER A 17 -2.77 1.84 2.47
C SER A 17 -1.67 2.48 3.31
N TYR A 18 -1.86 3.73 3.73
CA TYR A 18 -0.89 4.45 4.58
C TYR A 18 -1.58 5.34 5.63
N ARG A 19 -0.90 5.59 6.76
CA ARG A 19 -1.33 6.53 7.80
C ARG A 19 -0.14 6.99 8.64
N GLN A 20 -0.27 8.12 9.33
CA GLN A 20 0.78 8.59 10.23
C GLN A 20 0.90 7.65 11.45
N MET A 21 2.13 7.27 11.81
CA MET A 21 2.37 6.39 12.95
C MET A 21 2.13 7.13 14.27
N GLY A 22 1.53 6.45 15.24
CA GLY A 22 1.30 6.98 16.60
C GLY A 22 0.15 7.98 16.70
N VAL A 23 -0.58 8.22 15.61
CA VAL A 23 -1.82 9.00 15.58
C VAL A 23 -2.98 8.05 15.31
N GLU A 24 -4.09 8.24 16.00
CA GLU A 24 -5.32 7.50 15.71
C GLU A 24 -5.95 8.05 14.42
N GLU A 25 -5.41 7.58 13.28
CA GLU A 25 -5.87 7.93 11.94
C GLU A 25 -6.41 6.69 11.22
N ILE A 26 -7.47 6.89 10.43
CA ILE A 26 -7.94 5.87 9.48
C ILE A 26 -6.91 5.68 8.35
N TRP A 27 -6.80 4.46 7.85
CA TRP A 27 -5.95 4.18 6.69
C TRP A 27 -6.44 4.97 5.47
N ARG A 28 -5.53 5.73 4.85
CA ARG A 28 -5.75 6.31 3.52
C ARG A 28 -5.41 5.27 2.48
N GLU A 29 -6.28 5.07 1.50
CA GLU A 29 -6.14 3.97 0.54
C GLU A 29 -6.16 4.46 -0.91
N THR A 30 -5.34 3.85 -1.77
CA THR A 30 -5.31 4.13 -3.20
C THR A 30 -4.99 2.88 -3.99
N MET A 31 -5.66 2.70 -5.13
CA MET A 31 -5.37 1.61 -6.08
C MET A 31 -4.46 2.12 -7.20
N VAL A 32 -3.38 1.40 -7.49
CA VAL A 32 -2.44 1.74 -8.57
C VAL A 32 -2.12 0.52 -9.45
N THR A 33 -1.84 0.76 -10.73
CA THR A 33 -1.35 -0.26 -11.67
C THR A 33 0.16 -0.18 -11.90
N ARG A 34 0.81 0.89 -11.41
CA ARG A 34 2.24 1.15 -11.60
C ARG A 34 3.06 0.57 -10.46
N ASN A 35 4.35 0.38 -10.71
CA ASN A 35 5.32 -0.09 -9.72
C ASN A 35 5.81 1.00 -8.75
N SER A 36 5.30 2.24 -8.86
CA SER A 36 5.58 3.34 -7.94
C SER A 36 4.39 4.29 -7.80
N PHE A 37 4.30 4.93 -6.63
CA PHE A 37 3.26 5.90 -6.29
C PHE A 37 3.85 6.97 -5.35
N VAL A 38 3.54 8.24 -5.62
CA VAL A 38 4.02 9.37 -4.81
C VAL A 38 2.86 9.95 -4.03
N VAL A 39 2.99 9.94 -2.70
CA VAL A 39 2.06 10.61 -1.79
C VAL A 39 2.51 12.06 -1.61
N LYS A 40 1.59 13.01 -1.79
CA LYS A 40 1.83 14.46 -1.62
C LYS A 40 0.97 15.02 -0.50
N GLY A 41 1.33 16.20 0.01
CA GLY A 41 0.54 16.90 1.04
C GLY A 41 0.52 16.18 2.39
N ILE A 42 1.59 15.46 2.71
CA ILE A 42 1.79 14.78 3.99
C ILE A 42 2.84 15.52 4.82
N GLN A 43 2.81 15.34 6.13
CA GLN A 43 3.80 15.92 7.03
C GLN A 43 5.17 15.31 6.72
N THR A 44 6.22 16.13 6.68
CA THR A 44 7.61 15.72 6.45
C THR A 44 8.31 15.36 7.77
N PHE A 45 9.35 14.53 7.72
CA PHE A 45 10.19 14.11 8.86
C PHE A 45 9.43 13.39 9.99
N VAL A 46 8.33 12.71 9.66
CA VAL A 46 7.58 11.88 10.60
C VAL A 46 7.36 10.47 10.04
N PRO A 47 7.26 9.44 10.90
CA PRO A 47 7.03 8.06 10.46
C PRO A 47 5.60 7.82 9.98
N TYR A 48 5.48 7.04 8.91
CA TYR A 48 4.23 6.53 8.35
C TYR A 48 4.22 5.01 8.36
N GLU A 49 3.08 4.44 8.75
CA GLU A 49 2.79 3.03 8.52
C GLU A 49 2.28 2.87 7.08
N VAL A 50 2.82 1.89 6.36
CA VAL A 50 2.47 1.59 4.97
C VAL A 50 2.24 0.10 4.81
N LYS A 51 1.22 -0.29 4.04
CA LYS A 51 1.02 -1.67 3.60
C LYS A 51 0.53 -1.70 2.15
N ILE A 52 0.95 -2.73 1.41
CA ILE A 52 0.65 -2.87 -0.02
C ILE A 52 0.12 -4.27 -0.28
N GLN A 53 -1.10 -4.38 -0.81
CA GLN A 53 -1.73 -5.66 -1.15
C GLN A 53 -1.98 -5.75 -2.66
N ALA A 54 -1.56 -6.85 -3.28
CA ALA A 54 -1.89 -7.12 -4.68
C ALA A 54 -3.35 -7.61 -4.78
N HIS A 55 -4.06 -7.15 -5.80
CA HIS A 55 -5.41 -7.58 -6.12
C HIS A 55 -5.50 -7.83 -7.64
N ASN A 56 -6.22 -8.87 -8.05
CA ASN A 56 -6.54 -9.11 -9.46
C ASN A 56 -7.96 -9.67 -9.58
N ASN A 57 -8.37 -10.08 -10.78
CA ASN A 57 -9.74 -10.57 -11.01
C ASN A 57 -10.12 -11.84 -10.22
N HIS A 58 -9.15 -12.58 -9.68
CA HIS A 58 -9.38 -13.75 -8.82
C HIS A 58 -9.50 -13.37 -7.33
N GLY A 59 -9.03 -12.19 -6.94
CA GLY A 59 -9.15 -11.65 -5.58
C GLY A 59 -7.87 -11.01 -5.06
N SER A 60 -7.75 -10.95 -3.73
CA SER A 60 -6.62 -10.34 -3.02
C SER A 60 -5.54 -11.35 -2.62
N ALA A 61 -4.29 -10.88 -2.65
CA ALA A 61 -3.19 -11.52 -1.94
C ALA A 61 -3.48 -11.65 -0.43
N VAL A 62 -2.60 -12.33 0.30
CA VAL A 62 -2.69 -12.39 1.78
C VAL A 62 -2.66 -10.98 2.41
N GLU A 63 -3.05 -10.87 3.68
CA GLU A 63 -2.95 -9.60 4.40
C GLU A 63 -1.48 -9.15 4.42
N PRO A 64 -1.17 -7.93 3.98
CA PRO A 64 0.21 -7.45 3.92
C PRO A 64 0.74 -7.09 5.31
N SER A 65 2.05 -7.26 5.49
CA SER A 65 2.76 -6.71 6.64
C SER A 65 2.82 -5.18 6.57
N VAL A 66 2.82 -4.53 7.74
CA VAL A 66 3.04 -3.09 7.86
C VAL A 66 4.54 -2.81 7.84
N VAL A 67 4.96 -1.84 7.04
CA VAL A 67 6.32 -1.28 7.03
C VAL A 67 6.29 0.17 7.47
N ILE A 68 7.39 0.66 8.03
CA ILE A 68 7.54 2.06 8.46
C ILE A 68 8.38 2.80 7.41
N GLY A 69 7.90 3.94 6.93
CA GLY A 69 8.62 4.84 6.04
C GLY A 69 8.64 6.27 6.56
N TYR A 70 9.59 7.08 6.09
CA TYR A 70 9.75 8.47 6.47
C TYR A 70 9.54 9.39 5.26
N SER A 71 8.90 10.53 5.49
CA SER A 71 8.63 11.53 4.47
C SER A 71 9.74 12.59 4.43
N GLY A 72 10.13 13.03 3.22
CA GLY A 72 10.96 14.23 3.04
C GLY A 72 12.43 14.12 3.46
N GLU A 73 13.07 12.97 3.28
CA GLU A 73 14.52 12.81 3.53
C GLU A 73 15.42 13.27 2.36
N ASP A 74 14.84 13.87 1.30
CA ASP A 74 15.55 14.27 0.06
C ASP A 74 15.29 15.74 -0.28
#